data_AF-A0A6L3N7Q3-F1
#
_entry.id   AF-A0A6L3N7Q3-F1
#
_cell.length_a   1.000
_cell.length_b   1.000
_cell.length_c   1.000
_cell.angle_alpha   90.00
_cell.angle_beta   90.00
_cell.angle_gamma   90.00
#
_symmetry.space_group_name_H-M   'P 1'
#
loop_
_entity.id
_entity.type
_entity.pdbx_description
1 polymer ?
#
loop_
_entity_poly.entity_id
_entity_poly.type
_entity_poly.pdbx_seq_one_letter_code
_entity_poly.pdbx_strand_id
1 'polypeptide(L)'
;GCTVAAPRAIDGLRLDAADLRQLDGPRVLELKVPLTNRYRVALAYPSLELTLLDDTNHVTVRRVLAPRDYVRPGTPIDAGLPPGTTRTMVVRLDTNGAPASNFRVQIFYP
;
A
#
# COMPACT_ATOMS: atom_id res chain seq x y z
N GLY A 1 16.79 -1.75 -27.84
CA GLY A 1 16.64 -0.50 -27.09
C GLY A 1 16.69 -0.81 -25.60
N CYS A 2 17.30 0.05 -24.78
CA CYS A 2 17.31 -0.12 -23.32
C CYS A 2 16.04 0.51 -22.75
N THR A 3 15.17 -0.29 -22.13
CA THR A 3 14.00 0.22 -21.42
C THR A 3 14.44 0.63 -20.02
N VAL A 4 14.46 1.93 -19.75
CA VAL A 4 14.79 2.45 -18.42
C VAL A 4 13.59 2.22 -17.49
N ALA A 5 13.79 1.46 -16.42
CA ALA A 5 12.76 1.25 -15.41
C ALA A 5 12.45 2.57 -14.67
N ALA A 6 11.21 2.72 -14.20
CA ALA A 6 10.85 3.88 -13.39
C ALA A 6 11.76 3.98 -12.14
N PRO A 7 12.31 5.16 -11.82
CA PRO A 7 13.21 5.32 -10.70
C PRO A 7 12.51 5.06 -9.35
N ARG A 8 13.29 4.55 -8.41
CA ARG A 8 12.88 4.33 -7.01
C ARG A 8 13.23 5.58 -6.19
N ALA A 9 12.32 6.53 -6.07
CA ALA A 9 12.50 7.75 -5.28
C ALA A 9 11.37 7.89 -4.25
N ILE A 10 11.62 7.46 -3.00
CA ILE A 10 10.57 7.37 -1.98
C ILE A 10 10.06 8.74 -1.56
N ASP A 11 10.94 9.75 -1.55
CA ASP A 11 10.60 11.14 -1.21
C ASP A 11 9.61 11.78 -2.20
N GLY A 12 9.52 11.24 -3.41
CA GLY A 12 8.54 11.65 -4.41
C GLY A 12 7.14 11.08 -4.17
N LEU A 13 7.01 10.08 -3.29
CA LEU A 13 5.75 9.42 -2.97
C LEU A 13 5.19 9.95 -1.64
N ARG A 14 3.87 10.06 -1.56
CA ARG A 14 3.16 10.44 -0.35
C ARG A 14 1.97 9.53 -0.13
N LEU A 15 1.84 9.02 1.09
CA LEU A 15 0.59 8.42 1.57
C LEU A 15 -0.33 9.53 2.05
N ASP A 16 -1.54 9.58 1.51
CA ASP A 16 -2.62 10.37 2.11
C ASP A 16 -3.39 9.52 3.14
N ALA A 17 -4.48 10.05 3.70
CA ALA A 17 -5.22 9.38 4.77
C ALA A 17 -5.63 7.94 4.38
N ALA A 18 -5.09 6.98 5.12
CA ALA A 18 -5.43 5.57 4.98
C ALA A 18 -6.69 5.26 5.80
N ASP A 19 -7.52 4.38 5.26
CA ASP A 19 -8.73 3.89 5.89
C ASP A 19 -8.68 2.37 5.98
N LEU A 20 -9.03 1.82 7.14
CA LEU A 20 -9.11 0.37 7.35
C LEU A 20 -10.51 0.05 7.83
N ARG A 21 -11.24 -0.73 7.02
CA ARG A 21 -12.62 -1.09 7.29
C ARG A 21 -12.78 -2.60 7.37
N GLN A 22 -13.55 -3.07 8.33
CA GLN A 22 -13.95 -4.47 8.38
C GLN A 22 -15.01 -4.77 7.30
N LEU A 23 -14.77 -5.82 6.52
CA LEU A 23 -15.73 -6.41 5.58
C LEU A 23 -16.33 -7.68 6.21
N ASP A 24 -17.55 -8.05 5.81
CA ASP A 24 -18.28 -9.29 6.11
C ASP A 24 -17.65 -10.21 7.18
N GLY A 25 -18.06 -10.03 8.44
CA GLY A 25 -17.60 -10.84 9.57
C GLY A 25 -16.29 -10.36 10.20
N PRO A 26 -15.83 -10.99 11.30
CA PRO A 26 -14.73 -10.44 12.11
C PRO A 26 -13.34 -10.56 11.48
N ARG A 27 -13.21 -11.16 10.29
CA ARG A 27 -11.91 -11.65 9.79
C ARG A 27 -11.37 -10.91 8.58
N VAL A 28 -12.22 -10.30 7.75
CA VAL A 28 -11.75 -9.64 6.53
C VAL A 28 -11.65 -8.15 6.75
N LEU A 29 -10.48 -7.57 6.49
CA LEU A 29 -10.29 -6.12 6.49
C LEU A 29 -9.97 -5.63 5.08
N GLU A 30 -10.54 -4.48 4.72
CA GLU A 30 -10.24 -3.71 3.52
C GLU A 30 -9.45 -2.47 3.91
N LEU A 31 -8.20 -2.43 3.46
CA LEU A 31 -7.32 -1.28 3.59
C LEU A 31 -7.41 -0.45 2.30
N LYS A 32 -7.71 0.84 2.43
CA LYS A 32 -7.68 1.84 1.35
C LYS A 32 -6.62 2.87 1.65
N VAL A 33 -5.67 3.03 0.73
CA VAL A 33 -4.52 3.91 0.93
C VAL A 33 -4.29 4.71 -0.35
N PRO A 34 -4.57 6.02 -0.37
CA PRO A 34 -4.19 6.86 -1.51
C PRO A 34 -2.67 7.07 -1.53
N LEU A 35 -2.05 6.75 -2.66
CA LEU A 35 -0.64 6.97 -2.94
C LEU A 35 -0.50 8.02 -4.03
N THR A 36 0.17 9.11 -3.70
CA THR A 36 0.39 10.25 -4.59
C THR A 36 1.84 10.28 -5.05
N ASN A 37 2.07 10.32 -6.37
CA ASN A 37 3.34 10.70 -6.96
C ASN A 37 3.39 12.23 -7.13
N ARG A 38 4.27 12.88 -6.37
CA ARG A 38 4.44 14.34 -6.38
C ARG A 38 5.45 14.83 -7.42
N TYR A 39 6.18 13.92 -8.05
CA TYR A 39 7.18 14.25 -9.05
C TYR A 39 6.56 14.40 -10.44
N ARG A 40 7.34 15.00 -11.34
CA ARG A 40 7.00 15.19 -12.76
C ARG A 40 7.48 14.03 -13.65
N VAL A 41 7.96 12.95 -13.05
CA VAL A 41 8.34 11.69 -13.71
C VAL A 41 7.57 10.52 -13.10
N ALA A 42 7.41 9.44 -13.86
CA ALA A 42 6.87 8.20 -13.30
C ALA A 42 7.84 7.64 -12.25
N LEU A 43 7.29 7.13 -11.14
CA LEU A 43 8.07 6.51 -10.06
C LEU A 43 7.70 5.04 -9.92
N ALA A 44 8.65 4.18 -9.55
CA ALA A 44 8.33 2.78 -9.26
C ALA A 44 7.25 2.67 -8.17
N TYR A 45 6.39 1.67 -8.27
CA TYR A 45 5.47 1.35 -7.18
C TYR A 45 6.26 0.83 -5.95
N PRO A 46 6.03 1.35 -4.73
CA PRO A 46 6.73 0.91 -3.53
C PRO A 46 6.18 -0.41 -3.01
N SER A 47 6.91 -1.10 -2.14
CA SER A 47 6.31 -2.07 -1.24
C SER A 47 5.54 -1.34 -0.14
N LEU A 48 4.47 -1.96 0.35
CA LEU A 48 3.73 -1.49 1.53
C LEU A 48 4.01 -2.41 2.70
N GLU A 49 4.27 -1.85 3.87
CA GLU A 49 4.15 -2.58 5.13
C GLU A 49 2.85 -2.15 5.82
N LEU A 50 1.98 -3.13 6.09
CA LEU A 50 0.82 -3.00 6.94
C LEU A 50 1.13 -3.67 8.29
N THR A 51 1.01 -2.89 9.36
CA THR A 51 1.06 -3.38 10.74
C THR A 51 -0.30 -3.17 11.40
N LEU A 52 -0.92 -4.24 11.87
CA LEU A 52 -2.13 -4.18 12.70
C LEU A 52 -1.75 -4.22 14.18
N LEU A 53 -2.53 -3.50 14.98
CA LEU A 53 -2.28 -3.29 16.40
C LEU A 53 -3.55 -3.60 17.19
N ASP A 54 -3.40 -4.17 18.39
CA ASP A 54 -4.48 -4.26 19.36
C ASP A 54 -4.73 -2.93 20.09
N ASP A 55 -5.65 -2.94 21.06
CA ASP A 55 -6.02 -1.79 21.89
C ASP A 55 -4.89 -1.31 22.81
N THR A 56 -3.89 -2.16 23.07
CA THR A 56 -2.68 -1.84 23.83
C THR A 56 -1.49 -1.43 22.95
N ASN A 57 -1.72 -1.25 21.64
CA ASN A 57 -0.70 -0.98 20.61
C ASN A 57 0.36 -2.09 20.45
N HIS A 58 0.04 -3.34 20.80
CA HIS A 58 0.89 -4.47 20.43
C HIS A 58 0.61 -4.92 19.01
N VAL A 59 1.67 -5.37 18.33
CA VAL A 59 1.59 -5.82 16.94
C VAL A 59 0.96 -7.20 16.89
N THR A 60 -0.19 -7.29 16.23
CA THR A 60 -0.94 -8.55 16.06
C THR A 60 -0.67 -9.19 14.70
N VAL A 61 -0.48 -8.36 13.67
CA VAL A 61 -0.16 -8.79 12.30
C VAL A 61 0.84 -7.82 11.69
N ARG A 62 1.82 -8.34 10.94
CA ARG A 62 2.68 -7.56 10.06
C ARG A 62 2.74 -8.22 8.68
N ARG A 63 2.45 -7.45 7.64
CA ARG A 63 2.42 -7.95 6.27
C ARG A 63 3.10 -6.97 5.33
N VAL A 64 4.04 -7.49 4.54
CA VAL A 64 4.60 -6.77 3.40
C VAL A 64 3.80 -7.14 2.16
N LEU A 65 3.41 -6.12 1.40
CA LEU A 65 2.64 -6.22 0.16
C LEU A 65 3.50 -5.69 -0.99
N ALA A 66 3.70 -6.51 -2.00
CA ALA A 66 4.33 -6.09 -3.24
C ALA A 66 3.34 -5.29 -4.10
N PRO A 67 3.80 -4.51 -5.09
CA PRO A 67 2.92 -3.76 -5.99
C PRO A 67 1.76 -4.58 -6.57
N ARG A 68 2.02 -5.83 -6.95
CA ARG A 68 1.01 -6.75 -7.49
C ARG A 68 -0.17 -7.04 -6.55
N ASP A 69 0.01 -6.85 -5.24
CA ASP A 69 -0.99 -7.17 -4.22
C ASP A 69 -2.02 -6.04 -4.02
N TYR A 70 -1.72 -4.83 -4.53
CA TYR A 70 -2.55 -3.64 -4.26
C TYR A 70 -2.88 -2.80 -5.50
N VAL A 71 -2.18 -2.98 -6.63
CA VAL A 71 -2.56 -2.35 -7.89
C VAL A 71 -3.70 -3.11 -8.55
N ARG A 72 -4.50 -2.41 -9.36
CA ARG A 72 -5.54 -3.06 -10.15
C ARG A 72 -4.93 -4.06 -11.13
N PRO A 73 -5.54 -5.25 -11.34
CA PRO A 73 -5.13 -6.19 -12.37
C PRO A 73 -4.98 -5.51 -13.73
N GLY A 74 -3.91 -5.85 -14.46
CA GLY A 74 -3.58 -5.22 -15.75
C GLY A 74 -2.84 -3.87 -15.65
N THR A 75 -2.57 -3.35 -14.44
CA THR A 75 -1.70 -2.18 -14.28
C THR A 75 -0.27 -2.53 -14.72
N PRO A 76 0.35 -1.75 -15.64
CA PRO A 76 1.76 -1.96 -16.01
C PRO A 76 2.68 -1.48 -14.88
N ILE A 77 3.01 -2.37 -13.95
CA ILE A 77 3.81 -2.05 -12.75
C ILE A 77 5.18 -1.48 -13.13
N ASP A 78 5.83 -2.04 -14.15
CA ASP A 78 7.17 -1.62 -14.59
C ASP A 78 7.21 -0.20 -15.20
N ALA A 79 6.06 0.29 -15.67
CA ALA A 79 5.91 1.68 -16.14
C ALA A 79 5.82 2.68 -14.97
N GLY A 80 5.62 2.21 -13.73
CA GLY A 80 5.52 3.03 -12.54
C GLY A 80 4.16 3.73 -12.34
N LEU A 81 4.07 4.45 -11.23
CA LEU A 81 3.00 5.37 -10.90
C LEU A 81 3.18 6.67 -11.70
N PRO A 82 2.23 7.07 -12.56
CA PRO A 82 2.38 8.26 -13.40
C PRO A 82 2.64 9.55 -12.60
N PRO A 83 3.30 10.55 -13.22
CA PRO A 83 3.61 11.81 -12.57
C PRO A 83 2.36 12.55 -12.11
N GLY A 84 2.46 13.26 -10.97
CA GLY A 84 1.39 14.10 -10.44
C GLY A 84 0.07 13.38 -10.14
N THR A 85 0.08 12.04 -10.07
CA THR A 85 -1.15 11.24 -9.97
C THR A 85 -1.33 10.67 -8.57
N THR A 86 -2.56 10.68 -8.09
CA THR A 86 -2.99 9.92 -6.90
C THR A 86 -3.70 8.64 -7.35
N ARG A 87 -3.28 7.49 -6.82
CA ARG A 87 -3.98 6.21 -6.98
C ARG A 87 -4.35 5.63 -5.63
N THR A 88 -5.62 5.30 -5.45
CA THR A 88 -6.09 4.58 -4.26
C THR A 88 -5.77 3.10 -4.41
N MET A 89 -4.90 2.62 -3.54
CA MET A 89 -4.56 1.22 -3.38
C MET A 89 -5.63 0.57 -2.50
N VAL A 90 -6.11 -0.61 -2.89
CA VAL A 90 -7.13 -1.36 -2.14
C VAL A 90 -6.62 -2.76 -1.88
N VAL A 91 -6.55 -3.15 -0.62
CA VAL A 91 -6.04 -4.45 -0.20
C VAL A 91 -7.06 -5.11 0.71
N ARG A 92 -7.35 -6.37 0.45
CA ARG A 92 -8.16 -7.20 1.36
C ARG A 92 -7.25 -8.21 2.04
N LEU A 93 -7.36 -8.30 3.35
CA LEU A 93 -6.60 -9.25 4.15
C LEU A 93 -7.54 -9.98 5.11
N ASP A 94 -7.30 -11.28 5.27
CA ASP A 94 -7.89 -12.08 6.33
C ASP A 94 -6.95 -12.02 7.55
N THR A 95 -7.46 -11.59 8.70
CA THR A 95 -6.71 -11.51 9.96
C THR A 95 -6.72 -12.82 10.74
N ASN A 96 -7.45 -13.83 10.26
CA ASN A 96 -7.74 -15.08 10.96
C ASN A 96 -8.26 -14.87 12.39
N GLY A 97 -9.00 -13.78 12.62
CA GLY A 97 -9.53 -13.39 13.92
C GLY A 97 -8.54 -12.65 14.84
N ALA A 98 -7.35 -12.29 14.36
CA ALA A 98 -6.45 -11.42 15.11
C ALA A 98 -7.09 -10.02 15.32
N PRO A 99 -6.98 -9.45 16.53
CA PRO A 99 -7.53 -8.14 16.82
C PRO A 99 -6.80 -7.05 16.02
N ALA A 100 -7.56 -6.04 15.60
CA ALA A 100 -7.08 -4.93 14.79
C ALA A 100 -7.82 -3.64 15.20
N SER A 101 -7.50 -3.15 16.39
CA SER A 101 -8.06 -1.91 16.95
C SER A 101 -7.42 -0.68 16.33
N ASN A 102 -6.17 -0.79 15.88
CA ASN A 102 -5.42 0.27 15.23
C ASN A 102 -4.52 -0.30 14.12
N PHE A 103 -3.98 0.55 13.26
CA PHE A 103 -3.09 0.13 12.17
C PHE A 103 -2.07 1.21 11.81
N ARG A 104 -0.98 0.76 11.19
CA ARG A 104 0.07 1.61 10.62
C ARG A 104 0.40 1.14 9.22
N VAL A 105 0.62 2.10 8.31
CA VAL A 105 1.03 1.84 6.93
C VAL A 105 2.33 2.58 6.65
N GLN A 106 3.27 1.90 6.02
CA GLN A 106 4.54 2.48 5.57
C GLN A 106 4.82 2.06 4.13
N ILE A 107 5.52 2.93 3.38
CA ILE A 107 6.03 2.63 2.03
C ILE A 107 7.54 2.52 2.08
N PHE A 108 8.11 1.61 1.30
CA PHE A 108 9.56 1.45 1.14
C PHE A 108 9.90 0.80 -0.20
N TYR A 109 11.17 0.82 -0.57
CA TYR A 109 11.71 -0.03 -1.63
C TYR A 109 12.63 -1.09 -1.01
N PRO A 110 12.41 -2.39 -1.30
CA PRO A 110 13.30 -3.45 -0.86
C PRO A 110 14.62 -3.46 -1.65
#